data_AF-A0A914U172-F1
#
_entry.id   AF-A0A914U172-F1
#
_cell.length_a   1.000
_cell.length_b   1.000
_cell.length_c   1.000
_cell.angle_alpha   90.00
_cell.angle_beta   90.00
_cell.angle_gamma   90.00
#
_symmetry.space_group_name_H-M   'P 1'
#
loop_
_entity.id
_entity.type
_entity.pdbx_description
1 polymer ?
#
loop_
_entity_poly.entity_id
_entity_poly.type
_entity_poly.pdbx_seq_one_letter_code
_entity_poly.pdbx_strand_id
1 'polypeptide(L)'
;MSIPLSSDGTIAKSENDKVDEKLFVQWILDLRNMETRETALLELSKKRESLPELSIWLWYSYGTMASLIQEVISIYPAIMPATLTAIQSNRVCNALALMQCVASHPQTRKPFLSAKIPLYLYPFLHTTKNTRPFEYLRLTSLGVIGALV
;
A
#
# COMPACT_ATOMS: atom_id res chain seq x y z
N MET A 1 -26.05 -49.59 -7.39
CA MET A 1 -25.71 -49.12 -8.75
C MET A 1 -26.86 -48.23 -9.20
N SER A 2 -26.81 -46.90 -9.31
CA SER A 2 -25.83 -45.85 -9.03
C SER A 2 -26.64 -44.52 -8.98
N ILE A 3 -26.29 -43.60 -8.09
CA ILE A 3 -26.61 -42.15 -8.15
C ILE A 3 -25.25 -41.44 -8.39
N PRO A 4 -25.09 -40.14 -8.75
CA PRO A 4 -25.93 -39.12 -9.42
C PRO A 4 -25.21 -38.35 -10.58
N LEU A 5 -25.96 -37.48 -11.27
CA LEU A 5 -25.52 -36.21 -11.89
C LEU A 5 -26.47 -35.13 -11.32
N SER A 6 -26.11 -33.93 -10.87
CA SER A 6 -24.94 -33.08 -11.09
C SER A 6 -24.77 -32.15 -9.87
N SER A 7 -23.53 -31.89 -9.47
CA SER A 7 -23.18 -30.85 -8.50
C SER A 7 -23.10 -29.49 -9.20
N ASP A 8 -24.12 -28.65 -9.04
CA ASP A 8 -23.97 -27.22 -9.35
C ASP A 8 -23.38 -26.53 -8.10
N GLY A 9 -22.06 -26.56 -8.03
CA GLY A 9 -21.25 -25.98 -6.97
C GLY A 9 -21.20 -24.46 -7.08
N THR A 10 -22.29 -23.77 -6.77
CA THR A 10 -22.22 -22.35 -6.43
C THR A 10 -21.70 -22.24 -5.01
N ILE A 11 -20.38 -22.07 -4.88
CA ILE A 11 -19.72 -21.79 -3.60
C ILE A 11 -20.28 -20.47 -3.07
N ALA A 12 -21.15 -20.54 -2.07
CA ALA A 12 -21.57 -19.39 -1.31
C ALA A 12 -20.33 -18.82 -0.60
N LYS A 13 -19.73 -17.74 -1.15
CA LYS A 13 -18.76 -16.91 -0.42
C LYS A 13 -19.37 -16.57 0.94
N SER A 14 -18.68 -16.91 2.02
CA SER A 14 -19.19 -16.80 3.39
C SER A 14 -19.58 -15.34 3.69
N GLU A 15 -20.62 -15.11 4.49
CA GLU A 15 -21.04 -13.76 4.87
C GLU A 15 -19.90 -12.98 5.56
N ASN A 16 -18.97 -13.69 6.21
CA ASN A 16 -17.80 -13.12 6.85
C ASN A 16 -16.81 -12.51 5.83
N ASP A 17 -16.59 -13.17 4.69
CA ASP A 17 -15.73 -12.64 3.62
C ASP A 17 -16.31 -11.34 3.03
N LYS A 18 -17.64 -11.23 2.95
CA LYS A 18 -18.32 -10.01 2.47
C LYS A 18 -18.20 -8.84 3.43
N VAL A 19 -18.13 -9.10 4.74
CA VAL A 19 -17.93 -8.07 5.76
C VAL A 19 -16.49 -7.54 5.69
N ASP A 20 -15.51 -8.43 5.49
CA ASP A 20 -14.12 -8.02 5.30
C ASP A 20 -13.95 -7.20 4.02
N GLU A 21 -14.49 -7.62 2.87
CA GLU A 21 -14.39 -6.86 1.61
C GLU A 21 -14.93 -5.41 1.75
N LYS A 22 -16.08 -5.23 2.43
CA LYS A 22 -16.64 -3.89 2.69
C LYS A 22 -15.73 -3.02 3.55
N LEU A 23 -15.09 -3.62 4.55
CA LEU A 23 -14.17 -2.92 5.43
C LEU A 23 -12.94 -2.42 4.67
N PHE A 24 -12.38 -3.23 3.77
CA PHE A 24 -11.28 -2.81 2.91
C PHE A 24 -11.67 -1.67 1.97
N VAL A 25 -12.85 -1.74 1.35
CA VAL A 25 -13.36 -0.64 0.52
C VAL A 25 -13.49 0.64 1.34
N GLN A 26 -14.01 0.58 2.58
CA GLN A 26 -14.11 1.74 3.45
C GLN A 26 -12.73 2.35 3.75
N TRP A 27 -11.73 1.54 4.11
CA TRP A 27 -10.39 2.05 4.36
C TRP A 27 -9.75 2.66 3.11
N ILE A 28 -9.97 2.09 1.93
CA ILE A 28 -9.48 2.66 0.67
C ILE A 28 -10.11 4.02 0.40
N LEU A 29 -11.41 4.19 0.71
CA LEU A 29 -12.09 5.49 0.62
C LEU A 29 -11.53 6.47 1.66
N ASP A 30 -11.26 6.01 2.88
CA ASP A 30 -10.72 6.81 3.97
C ASP A 30 -9.30 7.34 3.66
N LEU A 31 -8.51 6.65 2.81
CA LEU A 31 -7.23 7.17 2.34
C LEU A 31 -7.33 8.54 1.65
N ARG A 32 -8.52 8.90 1.13
CA ARG A 32 -8.75 10.18 0.47
C ARG A 32 -8.86 11.34 1.45
N ASN A 33 -9.33 11.10 2.67
CA ASN A 33 -9.51 12.13 3.69
C ASN A 33 -8.27 12.20 4.59
N MET A 34 -7.69 13.40 4.75
CA MET A 34 -6.48 13.59 5.56
C MET A 34 -6.63 13.16 7.03
N GLU A 35 -7.84 13.29 7.59
CA GLU A 35 -8.12 12.97 9.00
C GLU A 35 -8.15 11.46 9.27
N THR A 36 -8.72 10.68 8.34
CA THR A 36 -8.88 9.22 8.50
C THR A 36 -7.76 8.43 7.84
N ARG A 37 -6.96 9.06 6.96
CA ARG A 37 -5.89 8.43 6.19
C ARG A 37 -4.84 7.74 7.05
N GLU A 38 -4.43 8.32 8.18
CA GLU A 38 -3.39 7.73 9.03
C GLU A 38 -3.82 6.36 9.58
N THR A 39 -5.06 6.28 10.09
CA THR A 39 -5.65 5.04 10.57
C THR A 39 -5.85 4.04 9.43
N ALA A 40 -6.37 4.50 8.29
CA ALA A 40 -6.59 3.64 7.12
C ALA A 40 -5.27 3.04 6.59
N LEU A 41 -4.19 3.82 6.52
CA LEU A 41 -2.86 3.35 6.13
C LEU A 41 -2.36 2.23 7.04
N LEU A 42 -2.53 2.40 8.36
CA LEU A 42 -2.09 1.42 9.35
C LEU A 42 -2.87 0.11 9.24
N GLU A 43 -4.20 0.18 9.12
CA GLU A 43 -5.03 -1.03 9.05
C GLU A 43 -4.86 -1.76 7.72
N LEU A 44 -4.78 -1.02 6.60
CA LEU A 44 -4.48 -1.62 5.30
C LEU A 44 -3.09 -2.24 5.25
N SER A 45 -2.06 -1.60 5.84
CA SER A 45 -0.69 -2.14 5.81
C SER A 45 -0.58 -3.44 6.62
N LYS A 46 -1.31 -3.57 7.73
CA LYS A 46 -1.37 -4.81 8.53
C LYS A 46 -2.09 -5.94 7.80
N LYS A 47 -3.22 -5.64 7.15
CA LYS A 47 -4.06 -6.66 6.49
C LYS A 47 -3.74 -6.87 5.00
N ARG A 48 -2.63 -6.31 4.51
CA ARG A 48 -2.24 -6.38 3.08
C ARG A 48 -2.06 -7.81 2.54
N GLU A 49 -1.76 -8.77 3.41
CA GLU A 49 -1.59 -10.19 3.03
C GLU A 49 -2.92 -10.95 3.00
N SER A 50 -3.96 -10.43 3.64
CA SER A 50 -5.28 -11.07 3.72
C SER A 50 -6.07 -10.96 2.42
N LEU A 51 -5.74 -9.98 1.56
CA LEU A 51 -6.40 -9.77 0.27
C LEU A 51 -5.38 -9.73 -0.88
N PRO A 52 -5.26 -10.82 -1.66
CA PRO A 52 -4.37 -10.87 -2.83
C PRO A 52 -4.67 -9.79 -3.87
N GLU A 53 -5.95 -9.43 -4.02
CA GLU A 53 -6.44 -8.44 -5.00
C GLU A 53 -6.32 -6.98 -4.51
N LEU A 54 -5.83 -6.75 -3.29
CA LEU A 54 -5.72 -5.40 -2.72
C LEU A 54 -4.94 -4.45 -3.63
N SER A 55 -3.87 -4.93 -4.26
CA SER A 55 -3.03 -4.16 -5.17
C SER A 55 -3.82 -3.57 -6.35
N ILE A 56 -4.76 -4.36 -6.91
CA ILE A 56 -5.63 -3.92 -8.00
C ILE A 56 -6.60 -2.87 -7.49
N TRP A 57 -7.21 -3.09 -6.31
CA TRP A 57 -8.16 -2.14 -5.73
C TRP A 57 -7.51 -0.80 -5.41
N LEU A 58 -6.29 -0.81 -4.86
CA LEU A 58 -5.52 0.41 -4.59
C LEU A 58 -5.19 1.18 -5.89
N TRP A 59 -4.88 0.47 -6.97
CA TRP A 59 -4.50 1.10 -8.24
C TRP A 59 -5.69 1.70 -8.98
N TYR A 60 -6.80 0.97 -9.08
CA TYR A 60 -7.97 1.39 -9.85
C TYR A 60 -8.98 2.23 -9.04
N SER A 61 -8.83 2.29 -7.71
CA SER A 61 -9.61 3.20 -6.89
C SER A 61 -9.21 4.66 -7.15
N TYR A 62 -10.22 5.50 -7.32
CA TYR A 62 -10.05 6.91 -7.63
C TYR A 62 -9.31 7.66 -6.51
N GLY A 63 -8.18 8.29 -6.86
CA GLY A 63 -7.42 9.15 -5.94
C GLY A 63 -6.56 8.41 -4.92
N THR A 64 -6.64 7.07 -4.83
CA THR A 64 -5.87 6.30 -3.85
C THR A 64 -4.37 6.41 -4.07
N MET A 65 -3.89 6.18 -5.30
CA MET A 65 -2.46 6.36 -5.62
C MET A 65 -1.98 7.80 -5.41
N ALA A 66 -2.82 8.79 -5.70
CA ALA A 66 -2.50 10.20 -5.45
C ALA A 66 -2.34 10.49 -3.95
N SER A 67 -3.23 9.96 -3.10
CA SER A 67 -3.10 10.04 -1.65
C SER A 67 -1.81 9.40 -1.14
N LEU A 68 -1.43 8.21 -1.65
CA LEU A 68 -0.18 7.55 -1.27
C LEU A 68 1.04 8.38 -1.67
N ILE A 69 1.06 8.95 -2.87
CA ILE A 69 2.15 9.85 -3.31
C ILE A 69 2.19 11.12 -2.45
N GLN A 70 1.05 11.64 -2.03
CA GLN A 70 0.99 12.80 -1.15
C GLN A 70 1.65 12.54 0.21
N GLU A 71 1.52 11.33 0.76
CA GLU A 71 2.23 10.91 1.99
C GLU A 71 3.75 10.79 1.80
N VAL A 72 4.20 10.46 0.59
CA VAL A 72 5.63 10.46 0.26
C VAL A 72 6.16 11.89 0.19
N ILE A 73 5.47 12.78 -0.52
CA ILE A 73 5.89 14.16 -0.73
C ILE A 73 5.84 14.98 0.58
N SER A 74 4.87 14.70 1.47
CA SER A 74 4.73 15.42 2.74
C SER A 74 5.95 15.28 3.67
N ILE A 75 6.77 14.26 3.46
CA ILE A 75 7.99 13.99 4.24
C ILE A 75 9.21 14.73 3.71
N TYR A 76 9.21 15.22 2.47
CA TYR A 76 10.38 15.89 1.87
C TYR A 76 10.94 17.05 2.71
N PRO A 77 10.12 17.93 3.32
CA PRO A 77 10.63 19.00 4.19
C PRO A 77 11.37 18.48 5.44
N ALA A 78 11.05 17.28 5.92
CA ALA A 78 11.67 16.67 7.10
C ALA A 78 12.94 15.84 6.77
N ILE A 79 13.26 15.70 5.47
CA ILE A 79 14.48 15.04 5.02
C ILE A 79 15.65 16.01 4.97
N MET A 80 15.40 17.26 4.60
CA MET A 80 16.41 18.31 4.51
C MET A 80 15.84 19.64 5.02
N PRO A 81 16.10 20.02 6.29
CA PRO A 81 16.98 19.39 7.29
C PRO A 81 16.45 18.05 7.82
N ALA A 82 17.34 17.21 8.35
CA ALA A 82 17.00 15.85 8.79
C ALA A 82 16.28 15.81 10.15
N THR A 83 15.03 16.24 10.17
CA THR A 83 14.16 16.35 11.36
C THR A 83 13.11 15.24 11.44
N LEU A 84 13.21 14.21 10.58
CA LEU A 84 12.28 13.08 10.53
C LEU A 84 12.09 12.41 11.90
N THR A 85 10.86 12.39 12.36
CA THR A 85 10.46 11.70 13.60
C THR A 85 10.09 10.24 13.34
N ALA A 86 10.07 9.42 14.39
CA ALA A 86 9.63 8.03 14.31
C ALA A 86 8.16 7.91 13.85
N ILE A 87 7.29 8.81 14.29
CA ILE A 87 5.86 8.83 13.92
C ILE A 87 5.71 9.10 12.41
N GLN A 88 6.39 10.12 11.91
CA GLN A 88 6.39 10.46 10.48
C GLN A 88 6.94 9.32 9.62
N SER A 89 8.06 8.71 10.04
CA SER A 89 8.65 7.56 9.35
C SER A 89 7.69 6.37 9.31
N ASN A 90 7.05 6.01 10.43
CA ASN A 90 6.09 4.91 10.46
C ASN A 90 4.90 5.14 9.53
N ARG A 91 4.35 6.36 9.53
CA ARG A 91 3.20 6.73 8.68
C ARG A 91 3.54 6.61 7.19
N VAL A 92 4.66 7.18 6.74
CA VAL A 92 5.07 7.07 5.33
C VAL A 92 5.47 5.64 4.98
N CYS A 93 6.10 4.89 5.88
CA CYS A 93 6.43 3.49 5.64
C CYS A 93 5.18 2.60 5.48
N ASN A 94 4.07 2.90 6.17
CA ASN A 94 2.78 2.23 5.90
C ASN A 94 2.29 2.51 4.47
N ALA A 95 2.43 3.75 3.97
CA ALA A 95 2.10 4.07 2.58
C ALA A 95 3.03 3.35 1.58
N LEU A 96 4.35 3.31 1.87
CA LEU A 96 5.32 2.59 1.06
C LEU A 96 5.05 1.08 1.04
N ALA A 97 4.61 0.50 2.15
CA ALA A 97 4.21 -0.90 2.25
C ALA A 97 3.03 -1.24 1.31
N LEU A 98 2.07 -0.31 1.15
CA LEU A 98 0.98 -0.46 0.18
C LEU A 98 1.46 -0.26 -1.26
N MET A 99 2.33 0.72 -1.51
CA MET A 99 2.97 0.87 -2.83
C MET A 99 3.78 -0.37 -3.22
N GLN A 100 4.42 -1.04 -2.27
CA GLN A 100 5.13 -2.30 -2.50
C GLN A 100 4.18 -3.41 -2.99
N CYS A 101 2.97 -3.50 -2.42
CA CYS A 101 1.94 -4.44 -2.90
C CYS A 101 1.53 -4.14 -4.34
N VAL A 102 1.34 -2.86 -4.67
CA VAL A 102 1.02 -2.42 -6.03
C VAL A 102 2.16 -2.73 -7.01
N ALA A 103 3.40 -2.55 -6.59
CA ALA A 103 4.60 -2.86 -7.37
C ALA A 103 4.79 -4.38 -7.59
N SER A 104 4.48 -5.21 -6.60
CA SER A 104 4.66 -6.66 -6.68
C SER A 104 3.63 -7.34 -7.58
N HIS A 105 2.43 -6.77 -7.72
CA HIS A 105 1.35 -7.41 -8.47
C HIS A 105 1.50 -7.29 -10.00
N PRO A 106 1.40 -8.38 -10.79
CA PRO A 106 1.74 -8.40 -12.22
C PRO A 106 0.95 -7.40 -13.09
N GLN A 107 -0.33 -7.16 -12.76
CA GLN A 107 -1.18 -6.27 -13.55
C GLN A 107 -0.91 -4.79 -13.26
N THR A 108 -0.49 -4.44 -12.05
CA THR A 108 -0.30 -3.05 -11.61
C THR A 108 1.16 -2.61 -11.67
N ARG A 109 2.12 -3.55 -11.74
CA ARG A 109 3.55 -3.26 -11.88
C ARG A 109 3.88 -2.39 -13.09
N LYS A 110 3.41 -2.77 -14.28
CA LYS A 110 3.65 -2.03 -15.53
C LYS A 110 3.12 -0.59 -15.46
N PRO A 111 1.85 -0.34 -15.09
CA PRO A 111 1.36 1.02 -15.00
C PRO A 111 1.98 1.81 -13.83
N PHE A 112 2.37 1.17 -12.72
CA PHE A 112 3.14 1.80 -11.64
C PHE A 112 4.50 2.33 -12.13
N LEU A 113 5.21 1.54 -12.94
CA LEU A 113 6.48 1.94 -13.55
C LEU A 113 6.27 3.04 -14.61
N SER A 114 5.25 2.89 -15.46
CA SER A 114 4.91 3.89 -16.49
C SER A 114 4.55 5.26 -15.89
N ALA A 115 3.89 5.26 -14.73
CA ALA A 115 3.56 6.47 -13.98
C ALA A 115 4.76 7.14 -13.29
N LYS A 116 5.97 6.57 -13.41
CA LYS A 116 7.22 7.09 -12.82
C LYS A 116 7.17 7.28 -11.30
N ILE A 117 6.28 6.55 -10.61
CA ILE A 117 6.13 6.60 -9.15
C ILE A 117 7.43 6.25 -8.40
N PRO A 118 8.27 5.28 -8.86
CA PRO A 118 9.53 4.99 -8.19
C PRO A 118 10.47 6.20 -8.03
N LEU A 119 10.39 7.21 -8.91
CA LEU A 119 11.25 8.39 -8.85
C LEU A 119 11.02 9.21 -7.57
N TYR A 120 9.81 9.20 -7.01
CA TYR A 120 9.49 9.89 -5.76
C TYR A 120 10.19 9.27 -4.54
N LEU A 121 10.69 8.03 -4.66
CA LEU A 121 11.39 7.34 -3.57
C LEU A 121 12.89 7.61 -3.57
N TYR A 122 13.45 8.14 -4.66
CA TYR A 122 14.89 8.40 -4.74
C TYR A 122 15.40 9.39 -3.67
N PRO A 123 14.72 10.51 -3.35
CA PRO A 123 15.16 11.38 -2.26
C PRO A 123 15.34 10.65 -0.92
N PHE A 124 14.54 9.61 -0.67
CA PHE A 124 14.63 8.81 0.55
C PHE A 124 15.92 7.98 0.58
N LEU A 125 16.30 7.41 -0.56
CA LEU A 125 17.52 6.60 -0.71
C LEU A 125 18.81 7.42 -0.63
N HIS A 126 18.77 8.71 -0.98
CA HIS A 126 19.93 9.61 -0.89
C HIS A 126 20.23 10.09 0.55
N THR A 127 19.36 9.77 1.52
CA THR A 127 19.57 10.18 2.91
C THR A 127 20.75 9.42 3.54
N THR A 128 21.63 10.14 4.23
CA THR A 128 22.86 9.58 4.85
C THR A 128 22.78 9.48 6.37
N LYS A 129 21.68 9.93 6.99
CA LYS A 129 21.49 9.85 8.43
C LYS A 129 21.20 8.41 8.86
N ASN A 130 21.89 7.97 9.89
CA ASN A 130 21.79 6.61 10.45
C ASN A 130 20.97 6.58 11.73
N THR A 131 19.91 7.38 11.81
CA THR A 131 18.93 7.23 12.88
C THR A 131 17.89 6.20 12.46
N ARG A 132 17.31 5.49 13.43
CA ARG A 132 16.31 4.45 13.19
C ARG A 132 15.17 4.87 12.23
N PRO A 133 14.59 6.09 12.30
CA PRO A 133 13.58 6.53 11.34
C PRO A 133 14.07 6.59 9.88
N PHE A 134 15.30 7.08 9.66
CA PHE A 134 15.88 7.16 8.31
C PHE A 134 16.30 5.79 7.78
N GLU A 135 16.83 4.90 8.62
CA GLU A 135 17.11 3.51 8.24
C GLU A 135 15.85 2.76 7.84
N TYR A 136 14.79 2.88 8.64
CA TYR A 136 13.51 2.25 8.35
C TYR A 136 12.88 2.78 7.05
N LEU A 137 12.95 4.11 6.84
CA LEU A 137 12.51 4.74 5.61
C LEU A 137 13.25 4.20 4.38
N ARG A 138 14.59 4.13 4.44
CA ARG A 138 15.43 3.61 3.35
C ARG A 138 15.14 2.15 3.05
N LEU A 139 15.07 1.31 4.10
CA LEU A 139 14.78 -0.12 3.95
C LEU A 139 13.44 -0.36 3.28
N THR A 140 12.39 0.34 3.72
CA THR A 140 11.04 0.19 3.16
C THR A 140 10.99 0.69 1.70
N SER A 141 11.69 1.79 1.41
CA SER A 141 11.81 2.32 0.04
C SER A 141 12.51 1.35 -0.90
N LEU A 142 13.61 0.73 -0.44
CA LEU A 142 14.29 -0.34 -1.19
C LEU A 142 13.39 -1.55 -1.40
N GLY A 143 12.50 -1.87 -0.45
CA GLY A 143 11.50 -2.93 -0.60
C GLY A 143 10.54 -2.69 -1.77
N VAL A 144 10.10 -1.44 -2.00
CA VAL A 144 9.27 -1.07 -3.16
C VAL A 144 10.06 -1.27 -4.46
N ILE A 145 11.30 -0.78 -4.51
CA ILE A 145 12.15 -0.91 -5.71
C ILE A 145 12.48 -2.39 -5.99
N GLY A 146 12.76 -3.16 -4.95
CA GLY A 146 13.03 -4.61 -5.04
C GLY A 146 11.83 -5.42 -5.50
N ALA A 147 10.59 -4.95 -5.27
CA ALA A 147 9.39 -5.60 -5.79
C ALA A 147 9.13 -5.33 -7.29
N LEU A 148 9.84 -4.37 -7.89
CA LEU A 148 9.69 -4.02 -9.31
C LEU A 148 10.60 -4.83 -10.24
N VAL A 149 11.69 -5.38 -9.71
CA VAL A 149 12.68 -6.17 -10.46
C VAL A 149 12.29 -7.63 -10.59
#